data_AF-A0A524R254-F1
#
_entry.id   AF-A0A524R254-F1
#
_cell.length_a   1.000
_cell.length_b   1.000
_cell.length_c   1.000
_cell.angle_alpha   90.00
_cell.angle_beta   90.00
_cell.angle_gamma   90.00
#
_symmetry.space_group_name_H-M   'P 1'
#
loop_
_entity.id
_entity.type
_entity.pdbx_description
1 polymer ?
#
loop_
_entity_poly.entity_id
_entity_poly.type
_entity_poly.pdbx_seq_one_letter_code
_entity_poly.pdbx_strand_id
1 'polypeptide(L)'
;MHESVDIRLGTRKWSPAGPLRECPRSILVVMFSAVGDAVQVLPVVCALRRAFPSVHLTWVLQPGPYSLVQGHPAVDEFVLFHRGKGGKNAASLSSGIGGIRSAAKTLRELASRKPEGRFDLLLDLQVYLKAGLLT
;
A
#
# COMPACT_ATOMS: atom_id res chain seq x y z
N MET A 1 11.35 29.09 -23.02
CA MET A 1 11.68 29.79 -21.76
C MET A 1 10.57 29.45 -20.78
N HIS A 2 10.66 28.33 -20.08
CA HIS A 2 9.77 28.00 -18.95
C HIS A 2 10.56 27.14 -17.98
N GLU A 3 10.57 27.61 -16.76
CA GLU A 3 11.47 27.32 -15.65
C GLU A 3 11.15 25.95 -15.02
N SER A 4 12.17 25.11 -14.89
CA SER A 4 12.08 23.84 -14.16
C SER A 4 12.20 24.10 -12.66
N VAL A 5 11.14 23.80 -11.90
CA VAL A 5 11.20 23.78 -10.43
C VAL A 5 11.93 22.52 -9.97
N ASP A 6 13.18 22.69 -9.52
CA ASP A 6 14.06 21.63 -9.01
C ASP A 6 13.69 21.30 -7.55
N ILE A 7 12.83 20.29 -7.36
CA ILE A 7 12.57 19.70 -6.04
C ILE A 7 13.62 18.60 -5.81
N ARG A 8 14.70 18.95 -5.11
CA ARG A 8 15.72 18.00 -4.67
C ARG A 8 15.21 17.12 -3.52
N LEU A 9 14.50 16.04 -3.86
CA LEU A 9 14.34 14.87 -3.01
C LEU A 9 15.39 13.83 -3.44
N GLY A 10 16.15 13.30 -2.46
CA GLY A 10 17.34 12.46 -2.66
C GLY A 10 17.26 11.47 -3.83
N THR A 11 18.18 11.62 -4.77
CA THR A 11 18.25 10.90 -6.04
C THR A 11 18.75 9.47 -5.88
N ARG A 12 17.92 8.58 -5.32
CA ARG A 12 17.96 7.18 -5.79
C ARG A 12 17.05 7.10 -7.01
N LYS A 13 17.65 7.10 -8.20
CA LYS A 13 16.99 6.95 -9.49
C LYS A 13 16.13 5.68 -9.44
N TRP A 14 14.80 5.84 -9.30
CA TRP A 14 13.86 4.75 -9.52
C TRP A 14 14.04 4.29 -10.97
N SER A 15 14.71 3.16 -11.14
CA SER A 15 14.63 2.42 -12.39
C SER A 15 13.39 1.56 -12.25
N PRO A 16 12.32 1.74 -13.07
CA PRO A 16 11.35 0.69 -13.17
C PRO A 16 12.16 -0.54 -13.57
N ALA A 17 12.14 -1.59 -12.73
CA ALA A 17 12.55 -2.89 -13.21
C ALA A 17 11.84 -3.08 -14.55
N GLY A 18 12.54 -3.53 -15.59
CA GLY A 18 11.93 -3.75 -16.90
C GLY A 18 10.65 -4.59 -16.80
N PRO A 19 9.89 -4.81 -17.91
CA PRO A 19 8.70 -5.66 -17.87
C PRO A 19 9.01 -6.92 -17.06
N LEU A 20 8.17 -7.25 -16.07
CA LEU A 20 8.43 -8.33 -15.11
C LEU A 20 8.80 -9.60 -15.89
N ARG A 21 10.11 -9.88 -16.01
CA ARG A 21 10.62 -11.00 -16.81
C ARG A 21 10.42 -12.33 -16.08
N GLU A 22 10.09 -12.26 -14.79
CA GLU A 22 9.95 -13.36 -13.86
C GLU A 22 8.71 -13.15 -12.99
N CYS A 23 8.13 -14.23 -12.47
CA CYS A 23 7.00 -14.17 -11.55
C CYS A 23 7.40 -13.36 -10.30
N PRO A 24 6.59 -12.37 -9.86
CA PRO A 24 6.91 -11.59 -8.68
C PRO A 24 6.98 -12.51 -7.46
N ARG A 25 7.99 -12.32 -6.62
CA ARG A 25 8.16 -13.04 -5.35
C ARG A 25 7.42 -12.34 -4.23
N SER A 26 7.21 -11.03 -4.34
CA SER A 26 6.38 -10.29 -3.39
C SER A 26 5.58 -9.13 -3.99
N ILE A 27 4.35 -8.99 -3.51
CA ILE A 27 3.40 -7.95 -3.94
C ILE A 27 2.92 -7.18 -2.72
N LEU A 28 2.93 -5.85 -2.81
CA LEU A 28 2.32 -4.95 -1.85
C LEU A 28 1.02 -4.41 -2.42
N VAL A 29 -0.10 -4.69 -1.78
CA VAL A 29 -1.39 -4.07 -2.07
C VAL A 29 -1.63 -2.95 -1.07
N VAL A 30 -1.92 -1.75 -1.54
CA VAL A 30 -2.22 -0.59 -0.68
C VAL A 30 -3.66 -0.16 -0.90
N MET A 31 -4.44 -0.07 0.19
CA MET A 31 -5.79 0.47 0.17
C MET A 31 -6.09 1.19 1.49
N PHE A 32 -6.23 2.52 1.45
CA PHE A 32 -6.46 3.34 2.65
C PHE A 32 -7.93 3.71 2.88
N SER A 33 -8.87 3.03 2.22
CA SER A 33 -10.24 3.48 2.11
C SER A 33 -11.22 2.68 2.98
N ALA A 34 -12.52 2.93 2.83
CA ALA A 34 -13.54 2.44 3.76
C ALA A 34 -13.77 0.93 3.59
N VAL A 35 -14.56 0.35 4.50
CA VAL A 35 -14.89 -1.09 4.51
C VAL A 35 -15.40 -1.57 3.14
N GLY A 36 -16.19 -0.76 2.44
CA GLY A 36 -16.76 -1.11 1.12
C GLY A 36 -15.72 -1.36 0.03
N ASP A 37 -14.55 -0.72 0.11
CA ASP A 37 -13.50 -0.89 -0.90
C ASP A 37 -12.70 -2.18 -0.68
N ALA A 38 -12.63 -2.69 0.56
CA ALA A 38 -12.02 -3.99 0.81
C ALA A 38 -12.74 -5.12 0.09
N VAL A 39 -14.07 -5.05 0.02
CA VAL A 39 -14.89 -6.01 -0.72
C VAL A 39 -14.57 -5.95 -2.22
N GLN A 40 -14.34 -4.76 -2.77
CA GLN A 40 -13.98 -4.56 -4.18
C GLN A 40 -12.54 -5.01 -4.50
N VAL A 41 -11.63 -4.90 -3.54
CA VAL A 41 -10.23 -5.31 -3.69
C VAL A 41 -10.05 -6.81 -3.51
N LEU A 42 -10.91 -7.47 -2.75
CA LEU A 42 -10.78 -8.90 -2.44
C LEU A 42 -10.72 -9.81 -3.70
N PRO A 43 -11.57 -9.62 -4.74
CA PRO A 43 -11.45 -10.36 -6.00
C PRO A 43 -10.08 -10.22 -6.66
N VAL A 44 -9.48 -9.02 -6.60
CA VAL A 44 -8.14 -8.74 -7.14
C VAL A 44 -7.09 -9.51 -6.35
N VAL A 45 -7.13 -9.45 -5.02
CA VAL A 45 -6.22 -10.19 -4.14
C VAL A 45 -6.33 -11.70 -4.37
N CYS A 46 -7.54 -12.23 -4.50
CA CYS A 46 -7.78 -13.63 -4.83
C CYS A 46 -7.26 -14.00 -6.22
N ALA A 47 -7.44 -13.13 -7.22
CA ALA A 47 -6.91 -13.35 -8.57
C ALA A 47 -5.37 -13.37 -8.57
N LEU A 48 -4.73 -12.47 -7.82
CA LEU A 48 -3.28 -12.44 -7.66
C LEU A 48 -2.76 -13.73 -7.02
N ARG A 49 -3.41 -14.22 -5.96
CA ARG A 49 -3.06 -15.51 -5.34
C ARG A 49 -3.20 -16.67 -6.32
N ARG A 50 -4.25 -16.70 -7.15
CA ARG A 50 -4.43 -17.75 -8.16
C ARG A 50 -3.38 -17.68 -9.27
N ALA A 51 -3.04 -16.46 -9.72
CA ALA A 51 -2.05 -16.24 -10.77
C ALA A 51 -0.62 -16.53 -10.29
N PHE A 52 -0.33 -16.23 -9.02
CA PHE A 52 0.98 -16.39 -8.41
C PHE A 52 0.86 -17.10 -7.04
N PRO A 53 0.69 -18.43 -7.00
CA PRO A 53 0.45 -19.15 -5.75
C PRO A 53 1.56 -19.02 -4.71
N SER A 54 2.81 -18.87 -5.16
CA SER A 54 4.00 -18.76 -4.30
C SER A 54 4.40 -17.32 -3.94
N VAL A 55 3.62 -16.31 -4.33
CA VAL A 55 3.95 -14.91 -4.04
C VAL A 55 3.68 -14.58 -2.58
N HIS A 56 4.56 -13.79 -1.95
CA HIS A 56 4.28 -13.17 -0.66
C HIS A 56 3.44 -11.91 -0.85
N LEU A 57 2.16 -11.97 -0.51
CA LEU A 57 1.19 -10.88 -0.66
C LEU A 57 1.01 -10.17 0.68
N THR A 58 1.44 -8.91 0.72
CA THR A 58 1.22 -8.01 1.85
C THR A 58 0.11 -7.02 1.51
N TRP A 59 -0.88 -6.85 2.38
CA TRP A 59 -1.97 -5.88 2.19
C TRP A 59 -1.96 -4.82 3.30
N VAL A 60 -1.81 -3.55 2.91
CA VAL A 60 -1.94 -2.39 3.79
C VAL A 60 -3.38 -1.91 3.79
N LEU A 61 -3.99 -1.81 4.97
CA LEU A 61 -5.36 -1.32 5.13
C LEU A 61 -5.63 -0.74 6.53
N GLN A 62 -6.81 -0.13 6.70
CA GLN A 62 -7.24 0.38 8.00
C GLN A 62 -7.84 -0.72 8.91
N PRO A 63 -7.86 -0.53 10.24
CA PRO A 63 -8.43 -1.51 11.18
C PRO A 63 -9.88 -1.91 10.89
N GLY A 64 -10.71 -0.99 10.40
CA GLY A 64 -12.11 -1.26 10.06
C GLY A 64 -12.26 -2.38 9.03
N PRO A 65 -11.78 -2.19 7.79
CA PRO A 65 -11.81 -3.25 6.79
C PRO A 65 -11.02 -4.51 7.18
N TYR A 66 -9.98 -4.38 8.01
CA TYR A 66 -9.19 -5.53 8.47
C TYR A 66 -10.01 -6.54 9.25
N SER A 67 -10.97 -6.06 10.06
CA SER A 67 -11.86 -6.95 10.81
C SER A 67 -12.64 -7.94 9.92
N LEU A 68 -12.86 -7.60 8.64
CA LEU A 68 -13.56 -8.44 7.67
C LEU A 68 -12.66 -9.40 6.90
N VAL A 69 -11.40 -9.02 6.66
CA VAL A 69 -10.48 -9.79 5.79
C VAL A 69 -9.37 -10.51 6.55
N GLN A 70 -9.27 -10.28 7.86
CA GLN A 70 -8.30 -10.97 8.71
C GLN A 70 -8.41 -12.50 8.56
N GLY A 71 -7.27 -13.17 8.43
CA GLY A 71 -7.19 -14.62 8.24
C GLY A 71 -7.51 -15.12 6.82
N HIS A 72 -7.71 -14.22 5.84
CA HIS A 72 -7.98 -14.64 4.47
C HIS A 72 -6.76 -15.33 3.82
N PRO A 73 -6.89 -16.55 3.28
CA PRO A 73 -5.76 -17.38 2.83
C PRO A 73 -5.02 -16.81 1.60
N ALA A 74 -5.63 -15.88 0.88
CA ALA A 74 -4.96 -15.21 -0.23
C ALA A 74 -3.89 -14.19 0.22
N VAL A 75 -3.87 -13.78 1.49
CA VAL A 75 -2.99 -12.74 2.03
C VAL A 75 -2.07 -13.37 3.07
N ASP A 76 -0.77 -13.17 2.92
CA ASP A 76 0.22 -13.69 3.87
C ASP A 76 0.40 -12.73 5.05
N GLU A 77 0.27 -11.43 4.79
CA GLU A 77 0.60 -10.42 5.79
C GLU A 77 -0.26 -9.16 5.66
N PHE A 78 -0.72 -8.64 6.80
CA PHE A 78 -1.51 -7.42 6.87
C PHE A 78 -0.74 -6.33 7.60
N VAL A 79 -0.77 -5.11 7.05
CA VAL A 79 -0.18 -3.93 7.67
C VAL A 79 -1.29 -2.94 8.00
N LEU A 80 -1.52 -2.72 9.29
CA LEU A 80 -2.58 -1.83 9.75
C LEU A 80 -2.14 -0.38 9.75
N PHE A 81 -2.77 0.40 8.88
CA PHE A 81 -2.62 1.84 8.85
C PHE A 81 -3.68 2.50 9.73
N HIS A 82 -3.24 3.12 10.81
CA HIS A 82 -4.11 3.89 11.69
C HIS A 82 -4.19 5.33 11.19
N ARG A 83 -5.34 5.70 10.63
CA ARG A 83 -5.60 7.09 10.26
C ARG A 83 -5.68 7.94 11.53
N GLY A 84 -4.93 9.05 11.57
CA GLY A 84 -5.03 10.02 12.66
C GLY A 84 -6.46 10.56 12.80
N LYS A 85 -6.90 10.81 14.04
CA LYS A 85 -8.24 11.36 14.32
C LYS A 85 -8.44 12.63 13.48
N GLY A 86 -9.46 12.66 12.62
CA GLY A 86 -9.73 13.72 11.63
C GLY A 86 -10.17 15.05 12.24
N GLY A 87 -9.33 15.66 13.07
CA GLY A 87 -9.51 16.99 13.63
C GLY A 87 -8.66 18.02 12.88
N LYS A 88 -9.06 19.30 12.96
CA LYS A 88 -8.38 20.43 12.32
C LYS A 88 -7.17 20.94 13.11
N ASN A 89 -6.79 20.24 14.18
CA ASN A 89 -5.79 20.69 15.13
C ASN A 89 -4.42 20.09 14.81
N ALA A 90 -3.33 20.77 15.17
CA ALA A 90 -1.97 20.28 14.94
C ALA A 90 -1.73 18.86 15.51
N ALA A 91 -2.39 18.52 16.62
CA ALA A 91 -2.37 17.20 17.24
C ALA A 91 -3.00 16.09 16.36
N SER A 92 -4.00 16.42 15.55
CA SER A 92 -4.64 15.49 14.61
C SER A 92 -3.76 15.24 13.38
N LEU A 93 -3.07 16.28 12.89
CA LEU A 93 -2.12 16.15 11.79
C LEU A 93 -0.88 15.35 12.22
N SER A 94 -0.33 15.61 13.40
CA SER A 94 0.81 14.87 13.94
C SER A 94 0.49 13.39 14.17
N SER A 95 -0.75 13.08 14.60
CA SER A 95 -1.24 11.70 14.72
C SER A 95 -1.33 10.99 13.37
N GLY A 96 -1.75 11.68 12.31
CA GLY A 96 -1.77 11.14 10.94
C GLY A 96 -0.37 10.83 10.42
N ILE A 97 0.59 11.74 10.66
CA ILE A 97 2.01 11.52 10.32
C ILE A 97 2.59 10.34 11.13
N GLY A 98 2.20 10.20 12.40
CA GLY A 98 2.58 9.06 13.24
C GLY A 98 2.12 7.72 12.65
N GLY A 99 0.86 7.65 12.19
CA GLY A 99 0.32 6.47 11.51
C GLY A 99 1.07 6.11 10.23
N ILE A 100 1.42 7.10 9.40
CA ILE A 100 2.23 6.90 8.18
C ILE A 100 3.62 6.39 8.54
N ARG A 101 4.28 6.98 9.54
CA ARG A 101 5.61 6.54 9.98
C ARG A 101 5.61 5.12 10.53
N SER A 102 4.57 4.75 11.28
CA SER A 102 4.41 3.39 11.80
C SER A 102 4.23 2.38 10.66
N ALA A 103 3.31 2.64 9.73
CA ALA A 103 3.12 1.76 8.58
C ALA A 103 4.38 1.67 7.71
N ALA A 104 5.07 2.80 7.47
CA ALA A 104 6.33 2.82 6.74
C ALA A 104 7.45 2.04 7.46
N LYS A 105 7.49 2.07 8.80
CA LYS A 105 8.44 1.26 9.59
C LYS A 105 8.14 -0.23 9.39
N THR A 106 6.90 -0.65 9.52
CA THR A 106 6.49 -2.04 9.28
C THR A 106 6.83 -2.46 7.86
N LEU A 107 6.47 -1.67 6.84
CA LEU A 107 6.79 -2.00 5.45
C LEU A 107 8.30 -2.10 5.18
N ARG A 108 9.13 -1.25 5.82
CA ARG A 108 10.59 -1.36 5.72
C ARG A 108 11.10 -2.63 6.39
N GLU A 109 10.53 -3.01 7.52
CA GLU A 109 10.87 -4.28 8.18
C GLU A 109 10.53 -5.46 7.28
N LEU A 110 9.34 -5.48 6.68
CA LEU A 110 8.94 -6.52 5.73
C LEU A 110 9.78 -6.54 4.47
N ALA A 111 10.15 -5.36 3.97
CA ALA A 111 11.04 -5.25 2.83
C ALA A 111 12.44 -5.79 3.15
N SER A 112 12.96 -5.54 4.36
CA SER A 112 14.29 -6.02 4.79
C SER A 112 14.40 -7.54 4.94
N ARG A 113 13.28 -8.23 5.17
CA ARG A 113 13.23 -9.70 5.22
C ARG A 113 13.35 -10.35 3.84
N LYS A 114 13.29 -9.56 2.76
CA LYS A 114 13.31 -10.05 1.38
C LYS A 114 14.73 -9.98 0.81
N PRO A 115 15.11 -10.91 -0.08
CA PRO A 115 16.45 -10.94 -0.68
C PRO A 115 16.90 -9.61 -1.31
N GLU A 116 15.97 -8.85 -1.89
CA GLU A 116 16.24 -7.57 -2.54
C GLU A 116 15.99 -6.34 -1.67
N GLY A 117 15.57 -6.51 -0.41
CA GLY A 117 15.26 -5.39 0.47
C GLY A 117 14.05 -4.54 0.03
N ARG A 118 13.23 -5.03 -0.92
CA ARG A 118 12.11 -4.30 -1.55
C ARG A 118 10.98 -5.23 -1.97
N PHE A 119 9.84 -4.63 -2.32
CA PHE A 119 8.74 -5.32 -2.99
C PHE A 119 8.97 -5.32 -4.51
N ASP A 120 8.56 -6.39 -5.18
CA ASP A 120 8.70 -6.51 -6.63
C ASP A 120 7.59 -5.74 -7.36
N LEU A 121 6.39 -5.72 -6.76
CA LEU A 121 5.22 -5.03 -7.28
C LEU A 121 4.47 -4.30 -6.16
N LEU A 122 4.05 -3.06 -6.46
CA LEU A 122 3.14 -2.28 -5.62
C LEU A 122 1.87 -2.02 -6.43
N LEU A 123 0.73 -2.46 -5.91
CA LEU A 123 -0.60 -2.20 -6.44
C LEU A 123 -1.31 -1.22 -5.51
N ASP A 124 -1.39 0.02 -5.96
CA ASP A 124 -2.24 1.03 -5.31
C ASP A 124 -3.66 0.86 -5.87
N LEU A 125 -4.54 0.29 -5.03
CA LEU A 125 -5.93 0.01 -5.40
C LEU A 125 -6.87 1.01 -4.74
N GLN A 126 -6.39 2.20 -4.40
CA GLN A 126 -7.23 3.25 -3.83
C GLN A 126 -8.21 3.78 -4.89
N VAL A 127 -9.42 3.20 -4.91
CA VAL A 127 -10.46 3.49 -5.93
C VAL A 127 -11.00 4.92 -5.83
N TYR A 128 -10.76 5.63 -4.72
CA TYR A 128 -11.26 6.97 -4.50
C TYR A 128 -10.17 7.93 -4.05
N LEU A 129 -9.83 8.86 -4.95
CA LEU A 129 -9.47 10.19 -4.47
C LEU A 129 -10.32 11.32 -5.09
N LYS A 130 -10.98 11.14 -6.25
CA LYS A 130 -11.72 12.27 -6.88
C LYS A 130 -12.95 11.96 -7.73
N ALA A 131 -13.32 10.70 -8.00
CA ALA A 131 -14.42 10.42 -8.93
C ALA A 131 -15.81 10.91 -8.44
N GLY A 132 -16.06 10.98 -7.13
CA GLY A 132 -17.31 11.53 -6.55
C GLY A 132 -17.29 13.03 -6.26
N LEU A 133 -16.23 13.78 -6.59
CA LEU A 133 -16.25 15.25 -6.48
C LEU A 133 -16.75 15.90 -7.78
N LEU A 134 -17.04 15.10 -8.81
CA LEU A 134 -17.39 15.52 -10.16
C LEU A 134 -18.73 14.89 -10.66
N THR A 135 -19.53 14.34 -9.76
CA THR A 135 -20.97 14.04 -9.97
C THR A 135 -21.72 14.61 -8.78
#